data_AF-A0A411MIZ5-F1
#
_entry.id   AF-A0A411MIZ5-F1
#
_cell.length_a   1.000
_cell.length_b   1.000
_cell.length_c   1.000
_cell.angle_alpha   90.00
_cell.angle_beta   90.00
_cell.angle_gamma   90.00
#
_symmetry.space_group_name_H-M   'P 1'
#
loop_
_entity.id
_entity.type
_entity.pdbx_description
1 polymer ?
#
loop_
_entity_poly.entity_id
_entity_poly.type
_entity_poly.pdbx_seq_one_letter_code
_entity_poly.pdbx_strand_id
1 'polypeptide(L)'
;MDSVLRAVAIYVTLMVLFRIAGRRSLSDLTTFDFVLLLIIGEATQQALLGEDFSFTNAVLVIATLIVLDVGLSLAKLNSPKVARFLDGHATVVVENGKFLHWRMRHCRLTEDDILEAARANQGVEDVTQIKYALVERNGKISIICQDSP
;
A
#
# COMPACT_ATOMS: atom_id res chain seq x y z
N MET A 1 -28.17 4.13 24.73
CA MET A 1 -27.96 2.67 24.53
C MET A 1 -27.76 2.34 23.06
N ASP A 2 -28.49 2.99 22.14
CA ASP A 2 -28.36 2.75 20.68
C ASP A 2 -26.96 3.01 20.13
N SER A 3 -26.24 4.01 20.65
CA SER A 3 -24.87 4.32 20.19
C SER A 3 -23.87 3.19 20.48
N VAL A 4 -24.02 2.49 21.61
CA VAL A 4 -23.15 1.36 21.97
C VAL A 4 -23.46 0.17 21.06
N LEU A 5 -24.74 -0.10 20.81
CA LEU A 5 -25.17 -1.18 19.91
C LEU A 5 -24.72 -0.91 18.46
N ARG A 6 -24.84 0.34 17.99
CA ARG A 6 -24.31 0.79 16.68
C ARG A 6 -22.81 0.64 16.60
N ALA A 7 -22.06 1.04 17.63
CA ALA A 7 -20.61 0.89 17.65
C ALA A 7 -20.19 -0.58 17.54
N VAL A 8 -20.86 -1.48 18.28
CA VAL A 8 -20.62 -2.93 18.18
C VAL A 8 -20.98 -3.45 16.78
N ALA A 9 -22.12 -3.03 16.20
CA ALA A 9 -22.53 -3.45 14.87
C ALA A 9 -21.57 -2.99 13.76
N ILE A 10 -21.10 -1.73 13.81
CA ILE A 10 -20.11 -1.20 12.86
C ILE A 10 -18.79 -1.95 13.03
N TYR A 11 -18.34 -2.17 14.26
CA TYR A 11 -17.11 -2.89 14.54
C TYR A 11 -17.13 -4.30 13.96
N VAL A 12 -18.21 -5.06 14.20
CA VAL A 12 -18.40 -6.41 13.63
C VAL A 12 -18.47 -6.36 12.10
N THR A 13 -19.16 -5.37 11.54
CA THR A 13 -19.26 -5.19 10.08
C THR A 13 -17.89 -4.96 9.47
N LEU A 14 -17.12 -3.98 9.98
CA LEU A 14 -15.74 -3.72 9.54
C LEU A 14 -14.86 -4.96 9.72
N MET A 15 -14.98 -5.68 10.83
CA MET A 15 -14.20 -6.90 11.07
C MET A 15 -14.46 -7.97 9.99
N VAL A 16 -15.72 -8.23 9.64
CA VAL A 16 -16.09 -9.18 8.57
C VAL A 16 -15.56 -8.70 7.22
N LEU A 17 -15.71 -7.41 6.96
CA LEU A 17 -15.28 -6.77 5.72
C LEU A 17 -13.76 -6.84 5.52
N PHE A 18 -12.96 -6.49 6.54
CA PHE A 18 -11.51 -6.66 6.50
C PHE A 18 -11.09 -8.13 6.41
N ARG A 19 -11.86 -9.05 7.02
CA ARG A 19 -11.62 -10.50 6.91
C ARG A 19 -11.75 -10.99 5.46
N ILE A 20 -12.70 -10.43 4.70
CA ILE A 20 -12.93 -10.72 3.27
C ILE A 20 -11.85 -10.07 2.39
N ALA A 21 -11.46 -8.82 2.69
CA ALA A 21 -10.39 -8.11 1.97
C ALA A 21 -9.01 -8.82 2.07
N GLY A 22 -8.83 -9.67 3.09
CA GLY A 22 -7.69 -10.58 3.21
C GLY A 22 -6.57 -10.04 4.12
N ARG A 23 -5.43 -10.74 4.12
CA ARG A 23 -4.29 -10.49 5.03
C ARG A 23 -3.22 -9.64 4.31
N ARG A 24 -3.49 -8.36 4.03
CA ARG A 24 -2.38 -7.44 3.71
C ARG A 24 -1.80 -6.93 5.03
N SER A 25 -0.50 -7.16 5.25
CA SER A 25 0.20 -6.58 6.40
C SER A 25 0.22 -5.06 6.28
N LEU A 26 0.20 -4.33 7.41
CA LEU A 26 0.29 -2.86 7.43
C LEU A 26 1.51 -2.33 6.66
N SER A 27 2.58 -3.12 6.57
CA SER A 27 3.81 -2.80 5.83
C SER A 27 3.68 -2.83 4.30
N ASP A 28 2.65 -3.52 3.78
CA ASP A 28 2.44 -3.79 2.35
C ASP A 28 1.24 -3.02 1.80
N LEU A 29 0.67 -2.11 2.59
CA LEU A 29 -0.40 -1.24 2.14
C LEU A 29 0.12 -0.33 1.01
N THR A 30 -0.58 -0.35 -0.11
CA THR A 30 -0.34 0.59 -1.21
C THR A 30 -0.89 1.97 -0.84
N THR A 31 -0.47 3.01 -1.56
CA THR A 31 -1.04 4.36 -1.42
C THR A 31 -2.56 4.36 -1.59
N PHE A 32 -3.08 3.50 -2.47
CA PHE A 32 -4.52 3.35 -2.68
C PHE A 32 -5.21 2.74 -1.45
N ASP A 33 -4.60 1.72 -0.85
CA ASP A 33 -5.13 1.09 0.37
C ASP A 33 -5.18 2.11 1.53
N PHE A 34 -4.21 3.02 1.60
CA PHE A 34 -4.19 4.10 2.58
C PHE A 34 -5.33 5.11 2.37
N VAL A 35 -5.60 5.51 1.12
CA VAL A 35 -6.75 6.38 0.80
C VAL A 35 -8.07 5.68 1.14
N LEU A 36 -8.19 4.39 0.82
CA LEU A 36 -9.37 3.59 1.15
C LEU A 36 -9.59 3.53 2.66
N LEU A 37 -8.54 3.30 3.45
CA LEU A 37 -8.59 3.30 4.91
C LEU A 37 -9.12 4.63 5.47
N LEU A 38 -8.65 5.76 4.93
CA LEU A 38 -9.11 7.10 5.32
C LEU A 38 -10.60 7.29 5.04
N ILE A 39 -11.07 6.92 3.84
CA ILE A 39 -12.48 7.03 3.47
C ILE A 39 -13.36 6.15 4.37
N ILE A 40 -12.92 4.93 4.67
CA ILE A 40 -13.63 4.03 5.60
C ILE A 40 -13.70 4.64 7.00
N GLY A 41 -12.62 5.26 7.46
CA GLY A 41 -12.58 5.97 8.75
C GLY A 41 -13.61 7.10 8.81
N GLU A 42 -13.67 7.94 7.78
CA GLU A 42 -14.64 9.04 7.69
C GLU A 42 -16.09 8.51 7.65
N ALA A 43 -16.36 7.51 6.80
CA ALA A 43 -17.68 6.88 6.72
C ALA A 43 -18.10 6.25 8.07
N THR A 44 -17.16 5.64 8.78
CA THR A 44 -17.39 5.06 10.11
C THR A 44 -17.71 6.13 11.15
N GLN A 45 -16.99 7.25 11.12
CA GLN A 45 -17.26 8.38 12.02
C GLN A 45 -18.66 8.95 11.78
N GLN A 46 -19.05 9.13 10.52
CA GLN A 46 -20.41 9.56 10.16
C GLN A 46 -21.46 8.55 10.65
N ALA A 47 -21.22 7.25 10.47
CA ALA A 47 -22.14 6.20 10.94
C ALA A 47 -22.35 6.17 12.46
N LEU A 48 -21.31 6.52 13.23
CA LEU A 48 -21.36 6.56 14.70
C LEU A 48 -22.08 7.81 15.22
N LEU A 49 -21.94 8.94 14.51
CA LEU A 49 -22.43 10.24 14.96
C LEU A 49 -23.76 10.66 14.30
N GLY A 50 -24.13 10.06 13.17
CA GLY A 50 -25.30 10.44 12.39
C GLY A 50 -26.60 9.75 12.81
N GLU A 51 -27.73 10.42 12.56
CA GLU A 51 -29.08 9.88 12.74
C GLU A 51 -29.40 8.74 11.74
N ASP A 52 -30.49 8.00 11.93
CA ASP A 52 -30.82 6.67 11.36
C ASP A 52 -30.41 6.40 9.89
N PHE A 53 -30.47 7.39 8.99
CA PHE A 53 -30.03 7.24 7.60
C PHE A 53 -28.50 7.10 7.45
N SER A 54 -27.72 7.51 8.44
CA SER A 54 -26.25 7.50 8.42
C SER A 54 -25.64 6.10 8.58
N PHE A 55 -26.28 5.21 9.36
CA PHE A 55 -25.79 3.83 9.53
C PHE A 55 -25.97 3.01 8.26
N THR A 56 -27.17 3.00 7.69
CA THR A 56 -27.46 2.25 6.44
C THR A 56 -26.63 2.79 5.29
N ASN A 57 -26.51 4.12 5.17
CA ASN A 57 -25.69 4.73 4.12
C ASN A 57 -24.20 4.38 4.31
N ALA A 58 -23.68 4.41 5.53
CA ALA A 58 -22.29 4.01 5.79
C ALA A 58 -22.02 2.55 5.46
N VAL A 59 -22.91 1.63 5.84
CA VAL A 59 -22.78 0.21 5.47
C VAL A 59 -22.77 0.05 3.95
N LEU A 60 -23.65 0.76 3.24
CA LEU A 60 -23.75 0.70 1.78
C LEU A 60 -22.50 1.27 1.10
N VAL A 61 -21.98 2.41 1.59
CA VAL A 61 -20.74 3.02 1.11
C VAL A 61 -19.55 2.10 1.36
N ILE A 62 -19.38 1.59 2.58
CA ILE A 62 -18.27 0.70 2.93
C ILE A 62 -18.34 -0.59 2.10
N ALA A 63 -19.52 -1.20 1.96
CA ALA A 63 -19.70 -2.39 1.14
C ALA A 63 -19.36 -2.13 -0.34
N THR A 64 -19.80 -0.99 -0.89
CA THR A 64 -19.51 -0.59 -2.27
C THR A 64 -18.00 -0.41 -2.48
N LEU A 65 -17.33 0.27 -1.56
CA LEU A 65 -15.88 0.49 -1.61
C LEU A 65 -15.10 -0.82 -1.56
N ILE A 66 -15.55 -1.78 -0.76
CA ILE A 66 -14.89 -3.09 -0.66
C ILE A 66 -15.13 -3.95 -1.89
N VAL A 67 -16.35 -3.95 -2.43
CA VAL A 67 -16.64 -4.63 -3.71
C VAL A 67 -15.77 -4.05 -4.83
N LEU A 68 -15.61 -2.72 -4.86
CA LEU A 68 -14.69 -2.05 -5.77
C LEU A 68 -13.23 -2.46 -5.53
N ASP A 69 -12.76 -2.47 -4.29
CA ASP A 69 -11.38 -2.84 -3.97
C ASP A 69 -11.06 -4.30 -4.33
N VAL A 70 -11.96 -5.23 -4.01
CA VAL A 70 -11.85 -6.64 -4.40
C VAL A 70 -11.91 -6.78 -5.92
N GLY A 71 -12.82 -6.06 -6.58
CA GLY A 71 -12.94 -6.04 -8.04
C GLY A 71 -11.67 -5.53 -8.72
N LEU A 72 -11.09 -4.44 -8.22
CA LEU A 72 -9.82 -3.90 -8.68
C LEU A 72 -8.67 -4.88 -8.41
N SER A 73 -8.64 -5.52 -7.25
CA SER A 73 -7.65 -6.55 -6.92
C SER A 73 -7.72 -7.75 -7.86
N LEU A 74 -8.92 -8.24 -8.21
CA LEU A 74 -9.10 -9.29 -9.21
C LEU A 74 -8.73 -8.82 -10.62
N ALA A 75 -9.05 -7.58 -10.99
CA ALA A 75 -8.66 -7.00 -12.27
C ALA A 75 -7.13 -6.84 -12.41
N LYS A 76 -6.44 -6.52 -11.32
CA LYS A 76 -4.96 -6.48 -11.25
C LYS A 76 -4.35 -7.86 -11.52
N LEU A 77 -4.95 -8.94 -11.02
CA LEU A 77 -4.47 -10.31 -11.27
C LEU A 77 -4.60 -10.71 -12.75
N ASN A 78 -5.69 -10.30 -13.41
CA ASN A 78 -5.95 -10.64 -14.80
C ASN A 78 -5.24 -9.70 -15.82
N SER A 79 -4.83 -8.49 -15.40
CA SER A 79 -4.23 -7.50 -16.30
C SER A 79 -3.00 -6.81 -15.68
N PRO A 80 -1.79 -7.09 -16.18
CA PRO A 80 -0.58 -6.40 -15.73
C PRO A 80 -0.58 -4.90 -16.06
N LYS A 81 -1.38 -4.45 -17.04
CA LYS A 81 -1.57 -3.02 -17.33
C LYS A 81 -2.36 -2.31 -16.22
N VAL A 82 -3.40 -2.96 -15.70
CA VAL A 82 -4.22 -2.44 -14.59
C VAL A 82 -3.39 -2.41 -13.30
N ALA A 83 -2.61 -3.47 -13.03
CA ALA A 83 -1.66 -3.49 -11.93
C ALA A 83 -0.63 -2.35 -12.02
N ARG A 84 -0.07 -2.11 -13.22
CA ARG A 84 0.93 -1.06 -13.44
C ARG A 84 0.36 0.36 -13.32
N PHE A 85 -0.91 0.57 -13.68
CA PHE A 85 -1.59 1.86 -13.53
C PHE A 85 -1.98 2.15 -12.07
N LEU A 86 -2.45 1.14 -11.34
CA LEU A 86 -2.99 1.32 -9.98
C LEU A 86 -1.93 1.26 -8.88
N ASP A 87 -0.97 0.31 -8.96
CA ASP A 87 0.02 0.11 -7.90
C ASP A 87 1.42 0.59 -8.28
N GLY A 88 1.60 1.09 -9.50
CA GLY A 88 2.93 1.31 -10.06
C GLY A 88 3.68 -0.01 -10.33
N HIS A 89 4.97 0.10 -10.64
CA HIS A 89 5.83 -1.05 -10.90
C HIS A 89 7.14 -0.91 -10.14
N ALA A 90 7.64 -2.04 -9.64
CA ALA A 90 8.97 -2.09 -9.05
C ALA A 90 9.99 -1.62 -10.09
N THR A 91 10.76 -0.59 -9.73
CA THR A 91 11.70 0.04 -10.67
C THR A 91 13.12 -0.16 -10.17
N VAL A 92 13.93 -0.83 -10.98
CA VAL A 92 15.36 -1.02 -10.68
C VAL A 92 16.06 0.31 -10.86
N VAL A 93 16.64 0.84 -9.79
CA VAL A 93 17.36 2.12 -9.74
C VAL A 93 18.88 1.95 -9.65
N VAL A 94 19.37 0.80 -9.18
CA VAL A 94 20.78 0.40 -9.25
C VAL A 94 20.88 -0.99 -9.84
N GLU A 95 21.83 -1.17 -10.75
CA GLU A 95 22.16 -2.46 -11.34
C GLU A 95 23.68 -2.65 -11.36
N ASN A 96 24.16 -3.71 -10.71
CA ASN A 96 25.57 -4.10 -10.62
C ASN A 96 26.49 -2.92 -10.26
N GLY A 97 26.17 -2.21 -9.18
CA GLY A 97 26.93 -1.07 -8.69
C GLY A 97 26.83 0.20 -9.53
N LYS A 98 25.93 0.27 -10.52
CA LYS A 98 25.72 1.47 -11.34
C LYS A 98 24.35 2.08 -11.08
N PHE A 99 24.35 3.38 -10.77
CA PHE A 99 23.12 4.16 -10.67
C PHE A 99 22.47 4.36 -12.03
N LEU A 100 21.18 4.05 -12.12
CA LEU A 100 20.35 4.29 -13.30
C LEU A 100 19.65 5.64 -13.16
N HIS A 101 20.40 6.75 -13.32
CA HIS A 101 19.91 8.11 -13.05
C HIS A 101 18.61 8.46 -13.78
N TRP A 102 18.40 7.95 -14.99
CA TRP A 102 17.13 8.14 -15.70
C TRP A 102 15.95 7.61 -14.89
N ARG A 103 16.06 6.39 -14.34
CA ARG A 103 15.00 5.77 -13.53
C ARG A 103 14.87 6.44 -12.16
N MET A 104 16.00 6.79 -11.53
CA MET A 104 16.01 7.52 -10.27
C MET A 104 15.28 8.86 -10.37
N ARG A 105 15.50 9.61 -11.46
CA ARG A 105 14.80 10.88 -11.70
C ARG A 105 13.29 10.69 -11.88
N HIS A 106 12.86 9.60 -12.50
CA HIS A 106 11.42 9.26 -12.60
C HIS A 106 10.83 8.91 -11.23
N CYS A 107 11.60 8.25 -10.37
CA CYS A 107 11.22 7.94 -8.98
C CYS A 107 11.45 9.10 -8.00
N ARG A 108 12.00 10.24 -8.47
CA ARG A 108 12.38 11.41 -7.64
C ARG A 108 13.33 11.06 -6.49
N LEU A 109 14.25 10.12 -6.73
CA LEU A 109 15.27 9.69 -5.77
C LEU A 109 16.65 10.24 -6.15
N THR A 110 17.44 10.51 -5.12
CA THR A 110 18.86 10.87 -5.19
C THR A 110 19.73 9.64 -4.89
N GLU A 111 21.04 9.75 -5.15
CA GLU A 111 22.01 8.70 -4.80
C GLU A 111 22.07 8.50 -3.27
N ASP A 112 21.95 9.60 -2.52
CA ASP A 112 21.96 9.57 -1.06
C ASP A 112 20.79 8.77 -0.49
N ASP A 113 19.59 8.89 -1.07
CA ASP A 113 18.41 8.10 -0.66
C ASP A 113 18.67 6.59 -0.79
N ILE A 114 19.36 6.19 -1.86
CA ILE A 114 19.68 4.79 -2.13
C ILE A 114 20.76 4.30 -1.15
N LEU A 115 21.81 5.09 -0.92
CA LEU A 115 22.89 4.75 0.01
C LEU A 115 22.39 4.74 1.46
N GLU A 116 21.47 5.62 1.83
CA GLU A 116 20.80 5.60 3.13
C GLU A 116 20.01 4.31 3.32
N ALA A 117 19.22 3.90 2.33
CA ALA A 117 18.51 2.63 2.36
C ALA A 117 19.46 1.41 2.39
N ALA A 118 20.59 1.48 1.68
CA ALA A 118 21.63 0.45 1.70
C ALA A 118 22.22 0.26 3.10
N ARG A 119 22.54 1.37 3.77
CA ARG A 119 23.05 1.36 5.16
C ARG A 119 22.00 0.86 6.14
N ALA A 120 20.76 1.35 6.04
CA ALA A 120 19.69 1.00 6.98
C ALA A 120 19.27 -0.47 6.87
N ASN A 121 19.20 -1.03 5.65
CA ASN A 121 18.67 -2.38 5.43
C ASN A 121 19.74 -3.48 5.44
N GLN A 122 20.96 -3.19 4.96
CA GLN A 122 22.01 -4.19 4.73
C GLN A 122 23.37 -3.80 5.34
N GLY A 123 23.50 -2.60 5.92
CA GLY A 123 24.77 -2.13 6.47
C GLY A 123 25.84 -1.85 5.42
N VAL A 124 25.44 -1.60 4.17
CA VAL A 124 26.35 -1.39 3.02
C VAL A 124 26.56 0.10 2.78
N GLU A 125 27.80 0.54 2.64
CA GLU A 125 28.16 1.94 2.41
C GLU A 125 28.49 2.25 0.95
N ASP A 126 28.99 1.25 0.19
CA ASP A 126 29.40 1.43 -1.19
C ASP A 126 28.38 0.83 -2.16
N VAL A 127 28.00 1.61 -3.18
CA VAL A 127 27.11 1.18 -4.26
C VAL A 127 27.69 -0.03 -5.00
N THR A 128 29.02 -0.17 -5.07
CA THR A 128 29.67 -1.29 -5.77
C THR A 128 29.27 -2.67 -5.20
N GLN A 129 28.93 -2.72 -3.91
CA GLN A 129 28.49 -3.92 -3.21
C GLN A 129 27.00 -4.23 -3.45
N ILE A 130 26.27 -3.36 -4.16
CA ILE A 130 24.85 -3.51 -4.48
C ILE A 130 24.70 -4.14 -5.87
N LYS A 131 24.10 -5.34 -5.91
CA LYS A 131 23.74 -6.04 -7.14
C LYS A 131 22.49 -5.43 -7.76
N TYR A 132 21.46 -5.22 -6.96
CA TYR A 132 20.23 -4.55 -7.38
C TYR A 132 19.67 -3.68 -6.27
N ALA A 133 19.22 -2.48 -6.62
CA ALA A 133 18.32 -1.69 -5.78
C ALA A 133 17.00 -1.48 -6.52
N LEU A 134 15.88 -1.83 -5.90
CA LEU A 134 14.54 -1.73 -6.45
C LEU A 134 13.70 -0.77 -5.61
N VAL A 135 13.00 0.14 -6.27
CA VAL A 135 11.95 0.93 -5.63
C VAL A 135 10.66 0.13 -5.76
N GLU A 136 10.14 -0.34 -4.63
CA GLU A 136 8.91 -1.10 -4.54
C GLU A 136 7.68 -0.22 -4.72
N ARG A 137 6.52 -0.86 -4.89
CA ARG A 137 5.22 -0.18 -5.13
C ARG A 137 4.80 0.75 -3.98
N ASN A 138 5.23 0.44 -2.76
CA ASN A 138 5.01 1.26 -1.57
C ASN A 138 6.09 2.34 -1.37
N GLY A 139 7.01 2.50 -2.33
CA GLY A 139 8.11 3.49 -2.28
C GLY A 139 9.32 3.04 -1.46
N LYS A 140 9.28 1.86 -0.81
CA LYS A 140 10.45 1.33 -0.10
C LYS A 140 11.53 0.92 -1.08
N ILE A 141 12.78 1.11 -0.68
CA ILE A 141 13.95 0.69 -1.45
C ILE A 141 14.40 -0.68 -0.93
N SER A 142 14.29 -1.69 -1.78
CA SER A 142 14.80 -3.03 -1.52
C SER A 142 16.21 -3.16 -2.09
N ILE A 143 17.14 -3.65 -1.29
CA ILE A 143 18.57 -3.75 -1.63
C ILE A 143 18.94 -5.24 -1.70
N ILE A 144 19.55 -5.65 -2.80
CA ILE A 144 20.14 -6.98 -2.99
C ILE A 144 21.64 -6.78 -3.14
N CYS A 145 22.42 -7.27 -2.18
CA CYS A 145 23.87 -7.21 -2.21
C CYS A 145 24.45 -8.17 -3.27
N GLN A 146 25.66 -7.88 -3.74
CA GLN A 146 26.43 -8.87 -4.46
C GLN A 146 26.76 -10.04 -3.54
N ASP A 147 26.62 -11.26 -4.06
CA ASP A 147 27.12 -12.45 -3.39
C ASP A 147 28.63 -12.25 -3.21
N SER A 148 29.09 -12.16 -1.96
CA SER A 148 30.53 -12.18 -1.70
C SER A 148 31.06 -13.55 -2.13
N PRO A 149 32.13 -13.62 -2.94
CA PRO A 149 32.74 -14.89 -3.33
C PRO A 149 33.28 -15.68 -2.13
#